data_AF-A0A4R9I5V1-F1
#
_entry.id   AF-A0A4R9I5V1-F1
#
_cell.length_a   1.000
_cell.length_b   1.000
_cell.length_c   1.000
_cell.angle_alpha   90.00
_cell.angle_beta   90.00
_cell.angle_gamma   90.00
#
_symmetry.space_group_name_H-M   'P 1'
#
loop_
_entity.id
_entity.type
_entity.pdbx_description
1 polymer ?
#
loop_
_entity_poly.entity_id
_entity_poly.type
_entity_poly.pdbx_seq_one_letter_code
_entity_poly.pdbx_strand_id
1 'polypeptide(L)'
;MKHFIKNTVIFIFSIILANCASSSVGIATSNKPIPNTPYETTKTVEKTFTWYALDFIVFGVPLTEPPITDLYGKLMEEESGDALVNIRYWNDKSIFGPVTRYRFTVKGDLVRFSSQSNTKNKR
;
A
#
# COMPACT_ATOMS: atom_id res chain seq x y z
N MET A 1 14.12 27.41 -39.11
CA MET A 1 14.24 25.99 -38.68
C MET A 1 14.81 25.79 -37.27
N LYS A 2 15.95 26.40 -36.89
CA LYS A 2 16.58 26.18 -35.57
C LYS A 2 15.66 26.47 -34.36
N HIS A 3 14.86 27.54 -34.42
CA HIS A 3 13.91 27.88 -33.35
C HIS A 3 12.73 26.90 -33.24
N PHE A 4 12.29 26.35 -34.37
CA PHE A 4 11.21 25.35 -34.40
C PHE A 4 11.68 24.05 -33.74
N ILE A 5 12.87 23.57 -34.11
CA ILE A 5 13.50 22.38 -33.52
C ILE A 5 13.73 22.57 -32.01
N LYS A 6 14.26 23.73 -31.58
CA LYS A 6 14.47 24.05 -30.16
C LYS A 6 13.16 23.99 -29.37
N ASN A 7 12.09 24.60 -29.88
CA ASN A 7 10.80 24.63 -29.20
C ASN A 7 10.15 23.25 -29.14
N THR A 8 10.27 22.44 -30.20
CA THR A 8 9.79 21.06 -30.21
C THR A 8 10.54 20.18 -29.22
N VAL A 9 11.87 20.32 -29.10
CA VAL A 9 12.68 19.56 -28.12
C VAL A 9 12.32 19.95 -26.69
N ILE A 10 12.13 21.24 -26.39
CA ILE A 10 11.69 21.70 -25.07
C ILE A 10 10.30 21.17 -24.73
N PHE A 11 9.38 21.15 -25.71
CA PHE A 11 8.03 20.62 -25.52
C PHE A 11 8.04 19.11 -25.27
N ILE A 12 8.80 18.33 -26.04
CA ILE A 12 8.93 16.87 -25.84
C ILE A 12 9.57 16.57 -24.47
N PHE A 13 10.61 17.31 -24.09
CA PHE A 13 11.24 17.16 -22.77
C PHE A 13 10.27 17.51 -21.63
N SER A 14 9.41 18.52 -21.83
CA SER A 14 8.37 18.87 -20.86
C SER A 14 7.32 17.76 -20.69
N ILE A 15 6.97 17.04 -21.77
CA ILE A 15 6.02 15.91 -21.72
C ILE A 15 6.63 14.72 -20.96
N ILE A 16 7.92 14.43 -21.16
CA ILE A 16 8.62 13.34 -20.46
C ILE A 16 8.73 13.62 -18.96
N LEU A 17 8.97 14.89 -18.60
CA LEU A 17 8.99 15.33 -17.19
C LEU A 17 7.60 15.41 -16.57
N ALA A 18 6.53 15.49 -17.37
CA ALA A 18 5.21 15.78 -16.86
C ALA A 18 4.65 14.62 -16.03
N ASN A 19 4.65 13.36 -16.48
CA ASN A 19 4.01 12.28 -15.70
C ASN A 19 4.45 10.86 -16.10
N CYS A 20 5.32 10.25 -15.29
CA CYS A 20 5.35 8.80 -15.12
C CYS A 20 4.86 8.46 -13.72
N ALA A 21 3.53 8.45 -13.58
CA ALA A 21 2.86 7.92 -12.40
C ALA A 21 2.16 6.62 -12.81
N SER A 22 2.48 5.52 -12.12
CA SER A 22 1.76 4.26 -12.27
C SER A 22 1.09 3.95 -10.94
N SER A 23 -0.14 3.48 -10.99
CA SER A 23 -0.84 2.97 -9.82
C SER A 23 -1.41 1.58 -10.08
N SER A 24 -1.51 0.79 -9.03
CA SER A 24 -2.30 -0.45 -9.04
C SER A 24 -3.21 -0.48 -7.82
N VAL A 25 -4.32 -1.21 -7.94
CA VAL A 25 -5.36 -1.32 -6.92
C VAL A 25 -5.74 -2.77 -6.75
N GLY A 26 -6.02 -3.17 -5.51
CA GLY A 26 -6.50 -4.50 -5.19
C GLY A 26 -7.44 -4.51 -4.01
N ILE A 27 -8.21 -5.59 -3.93
CA ILE A 27 -9.17 -5.84 -2.86
C ILE A 27 -8.87 -7.23 -2.31
N ALA A 28 -8.81 -7.35 -0.98
CA ALA A 28 -8.67 -8.61 -0.28
C ALA A 28 -9.76 -8.73 0.79
N THR A 29 -10.26 -9.94 0.99
CA THR A 29 -11.38 -10.19 1.89
C THR A 29 -10.96 -10.10 3.36
N SER A 30 -9.82 -10.70 3.73
CA SER A 30 -9.24 -10.59 5.06
C SER A 30 -7.74 -10.92 5.06
N ASN A 31 -7.02 -10.44 6.09
CA ASN A 31 -5.63 -10.80 6.35
C ASN A 31 -5.47 -12.15 7.09
N LYS A 32 -6.53 -12.68 7.70
CA LYS A 32 -6.53 -13.94 8.45
C LYS A 32 -7.77 -14.76 8.10
N PRO A 33 -7.71 -16.11 8.21
CA PRO A 33 -8.90 -16.93 8.09
C PRO A 33 -9.88 -16.59 9.23
N ILE A 34 -11.10 -16.19 8.86
CA ILE A 34 -12.15 -15.86 9.82
C ILE A 34 -13.00 -17.12 10.04
N PRO A 35 -13.10 -17.64 11.28
CA PRO A 35 -14.02 -18.72 11.58
C PRO A 35 -15.48 -18.24 11.47
N ASN A 36 -16.44 -19.15 11.41
CA ASN A 36 -17.89 -18.85 11.40
C ASN A 36 -18.40 -18.30 12.76
N THR A 37 -17.65 -17.39 13.37
CA THR A 37 -18.00 -16.67 14.60
C THR A 37 -18.42 -15.25 14.24
N PRO A 38 -19.45 -14.70 14.90
CA PRO A 38 -19.78 -13.29 14.74
C PRO A 38 -18.58 -12.43 15.17
N TYR A 39 -18.34 -11.36 14.42
CA TYR A 39 -17.30 -10.37 14.70
C TYR A 39 -17.92 -8.98 14.67
N GLU A 40 -17.33 -8.07 15.43
CA GLU A 40 -17.75 -6.67 15.46
C GLU A 40 -16.68 -5.80 14.81
N THR A 41 -17.12 -4.94 13.89
CA THR A 41 -16.26 -3.91 13.30
C THR A 41 -16.01 -2.82 14.34
N THR A 42 -14.77 -2.71 14.80
CA THR A 42 -14.37 -1.69 15.77
C THR A 42 -14.15 -0.34 15.11
N LYS A 43 -13.41 -0.31 13.99
CA LYS A 43 -13.07 0.92 13.27
C LYS A 43 -12.55 0.64 11.86
N THR A 44 -12.70 1.59 10.95
CA THR A 44 -12.00 1.57 9.67
C THR A 44 -10.62 2.22 9.83
N VAL A 45 -9.57 1.50 9.43
CA VAL A 45 -8.18 1.97 9.49
C VAL A 45 -7.68 2.30 8.09
N GLU A 46 -6.89 3.36 7.98
CA GLU A 46 -6.23 3.76 6.74
C GLU A 46 -4.79 4.17 7.06
N LYS A 47 -3.79 3.52 6.44
CA LYS A 47 -2.38 3.90 6.57
C LYS A 47 -1.69 3.91 5.22
N THR A 48 -0.77 4.84 5.07
CA THR A 48 0.07 4.98 3.88
C THR A 48 1.53 4.77 4.25
N PHE A 49 2.18 3.84 3.56
CA PHE A 49 3.58 3.51 3.69
C PHE A 49 4.33 4.09 2.51
N THR A 50 5.45 4.78 2.77
CA THR A 50 6.26 5.43 1.73
C THR A 50 7.69 4.93 1.82
N TRP A 51 8.28 4.60 0.68
CA TRP A 51 9.70 4.26 0.58
C TRP A 51 10.29 4.80 -0.72
N TYR A 52 11.61 4.87 -0.78
CA TYR A 52 12.32 5.40 -1.94
C TYR A 52 13.24 4.34 -2.55
N ALA A 53 13.43 4.41 -3.85
CA ALA A 53 14.37 3.58 -4.59
C ALA A 53 15.15 4.44 -5.58
N LEU A 54 16.36 4.00 -5.92
CA LEU A 54 17.11 4.49 -7.06
C LEU A 54 16.82 3.60 -8.27
N ASP A 55 16.18 4.16 -9.30
CA ASP A 55 15.86 3.48 -10.55
C ASP A 55 16.67 4.07 -11.71
N PHE A 56 17.67 3.32 -12.17
CA PHE A 56 18.48 3.65 -13.34
C PHE A 56 17.96 2.95 -14.60
N ILE A 57 16.68 3.16 -14.93
CA ILE A 57 15.95 2.64 -16.12
C ILE A 57 15.84 1.10 -16.19
N VAL A 58 16.96 0.39 -16.04
CA VAL A 58 17.11 -1.07 -16.14
C VAL A 58 17.30 -1.70 -14.76
N PHE A 59 17.89 -0.96 -13.81
CA PHE A 59 18.21 -1.46 -12.47
C PHE A 59 17.59 -0.57 -11.40
N GLY A 60 16.80 -1.18 -10.53
CA GLY A 60 16.19 -0.54 -9.37
C GLY A 60 16.79 -1.08 -8.08
N VAL A 61 17.34 -0.21 -7.24
CA VAL A 61 17.82 -0.55 -5.90
C VAL A 61 16.98 0.20 -4.86
N PRO A 62 16.23 -0.49 -3.99
CA PRO A 62 15.51 0.17 -2.92
C PRO A 62 16.50 0.82 -1.94
N LEU A 63 16.31 2.11 -1.65
CA LEU A 63 17.10 2.82 -0.64
C LEU A 63 16.71 2.40 0.78
N THR A 64 15.48 1.91 0.92
CA THR A 64 14.88 1.49 2.17
C THR A 64 14.07 0.22 1.90
N GLU A 65 14.11 -0.73 2.83
CA GLU A 65 13.38 -1.98 2.70
C GLU A 65 11.88 -1.72 2.50
N PRO A 66 11.27 -2.31 1.45
CA PRO A 66 9.85 -2.10 1.19
C PRO A 66 9.04 -2.76 2.31
N PRO A 67 8.07 -2.06 2.93
CA PRO A 67 7.40 -2.50 4.16
C PRO A 67 6.34 -3.58 3.94
N ILE A 68 6.51 -4.45 2.95
CA ILE A 68 5.49 -5.39 2.45
C ILE A 68 5.33 -6.60 3.38
N THR A 69 6.42 -7.06 4.00
CA THR A 69 6.49 -8.27 4.83
C THR A 69 5.73 -8.13 6.16
N ASP A 70 5.84 -6.98 6.81
CA ASP A 70 5.24 -6.71 8.14
C ASP A 70 4.10 -5.69 8.11
N LEU A 71 3.56 -5.41 6.92
CA LEU A 71 2.58 -4.35 6.74
C LEU A 71 1.34 -4.52 7.64
N TYR A 72 0.75 -5.72 7.59
CA TYR A 72 -0.40 -6.06 8.41
C TYR A 72 -0.03 -6.24 9.89
N GLY A 73 1.20 -6.69 10.19
CA GLY A 73 1.68 -6.82 11.56
C GLY A 73 1.72 -5.46 12.27
N LYS A 74 2.37 -4.47 11.66
CA LYS A 74 2.45 -3.10 12.18
C LYS A 74 1.07 -2.46 12.34
N LEU A 75 0.18 -2.68 11.38
CA LEU A 75 -1.20 -2.22 11.44
C LEU A 75 -1.99 -2.82 12.60
N MET A 76 -1.86 -4.12 12.84
CA MET A 76 -2.56 -4.80 13.94
C MET A 76 -1.98 -4.44 15.30
N GLU A 77 -0.67 -4.25 15.40
CA GLU A 77 0.02 -3.83 16.64
C GLU A 77 -0.41 -2.43 17.07
N GLU A 78 -0.44 -1.48 16.13
CA GLU A 78 -0.82 -0.09 16.42
C GLU A 78 -2.31 0.05 16.79
N GLU A 79 -3.18 -0.68 16.09
CA GLU A 79 -4.61 -0.45 16.16
C GLU A 79 -5.36 -1.46 17.05
N SER A 80 -4.66 -2.48 17.58
CA SER A 80 -5.12 -3.47 18.57
C SER A 80 -6.38 -4.28 18.21
N GLY A 81 -6.51 -4.73 16.95
CA GLY A 81 -7.62 -5.61 16.52
C GLY A 81 -7.17 -7.03 16.18
N ASP A 82 -8.13 -7.94 16.08
CA ASP A 82 -7.85 -9.37 15.89
C ASP A 82 -7.58 -9.72 14.41
N ALA A 83 -8.33 -9.07 13.52
CA ALA A 83 -8.21 -9.21 12.07
C ALA A 83 -8.59 -7.91 11.33
N LEU A 84 -8.16 -7.83 10.08
CA LEU A 84 -8.55 -6.79 9.12
C LEU A 84 -9.41 -7.44 8.03
N VAL A 85 -10.57 -6.86 7.73
CA VAL A 85 -11.49 -7.33 6.69
C VAL A 85 -11.76 -6.23 5.67
N ASN A 86 -12.34 -6.60 4.52
CA ASN A 86 -12.69 -5.64 3.47
C ASN A 86 -11.50 -4.73 3.11
N ILE A 87 -10.35 -5.37 2.91
CA ILE A 87 -9.08 -4.69 2.70
C ILE A 87 -9.07 -4.15 1.27
N ARG A 88 -8.81 -2.86 1.14
CA ARG A 88 -8.59 -2.16 -0.12
C ARG A 88 -7.20 -1.57 -0.07
N TYR A 89 -6.38 -1.90 -1.04
CA TYR A 89 -5.04 -1.35 -1.13
C TYR A 89 -4.81 -0.74 -2.50
N TRP A 90 -3.99 0.29 -2.53
CA TRP A 90 -3.50 0.87 -3.77
C TRP A 90 -2.06 1.30 -3.58
N ASN A 91 -1.30 1.23 -4.66
CA ASN A 91 0.05 1.77 -4.69
C ASN A 91 0.15 2.86 -5.74
N ASP A 92 0.95 3.87 -5.46
CA ASP A 92 1.37 4.88 -6.42
C ASP A 92 2.90 4.94 -6.49
N LYS A 93 3.42 4.96 -7.72
CA LYS A 93 4.84 5.16 -8.03
C LYS A 93 4.98 6.54 -8.65
N SER A 94 5.83 7.39 -8.08
CA SER A 94 6.22 8.67 -8.68
C SER A 94 7.70 8.61 -9.06
N ILE A 95 8.02 8.80 -10.34
CA ILE A 95 9.39 8.75 -10.86
C ILE A 95 9.92 10.17 -11.03
N PHE A 96 11.03 10.49 -10.35
CA PHE A 96 11.73 11.77 -10.39
C PHE A 96 13.17 11.54 -10.88
N GLY A 97 13.33 11.35 -12.20
CA GLY A 97 14.63 11.00 -12.77
C GLY A 97 15.12 9.65 -12.21
N PRO A 98 16.31 9.56 -11.59
CA PRO A 98 16.82 8.31 -11.03
C PRO A 98 16.21 7.97 -9.68
N VAL A 99 15.40 8.84 -9.07
CA VAL A 99 14.77 8.58 -7.77
C VAL A 99 13.31 8.25 -7.98
N THR A 100 12.87 7.12 -7.42
CA THR A 100 11.49 6.71 -7.41
C THR A 100 10.95 6.75 -5.99
N ARG A 101 9.79 7.39 -5.82
CA ARG A 101 8.99 7.29 -4.61
C ARG A 101 7.89 6.26 -4.81
N TYR A 102 7.83 5.29 -3.92
CA TYR A 102 6.75 4.33 -3.82
C TYR A 102 5.87 4.67 -2.62
N ARG A 103 4.57 4.61 -2.83
CA ARG A 103 3.56 4.77 -1.78
C ARG A 103 2.61 3.58 -1.87
N PHE A 104 2.30 3.00 -0.73
CA PHE A 104 1.36 1.90 -0.60
C PHE A 104 0.37 2.25 0.49
N THR A 105 -0.88 2.43 0.13
CA THR A 105 -1.95 2.74 1.08
C THR A 105 -2.83 1.52 1.26
N VAL A 106 -3.15 1.20 2.52
CA VAL A 106 -4.10 0.17 2.89
C VAL A 106 -5.22 0.79 3.69
N LYS A 107 -6.43 0.43 3.30
CA LYS A 107 -7.67 0.74 3.99
C LYS A 107 -8.38 -0.56 4.31
N GLY A 108 -8.95 -0.69 5.50
CA GLY A 108 -9.74 -1.87 5.85
C GLY A 108 -10.48 -1.69 7.16
N ASP A 109 -11.37 -2.62 7.43
CA ASP A 109 -12.19 -2.62 8.63
C ASP A 109 -11.53 -3.52 9.68
N LEU A 110 -11.18 -2.93 10.82
CA LEU A 110 -10.63 -3.64 11.95
C LEU A 110 -11.76 -4.34 12.69
N VAL A 111 -11.65 -5.64 12.85
CA VAL A 111 -12.64 -6.46 13.54
C VAL A 111 -12.06 -7.08 14.79
N ARG A 112 -12.94 -7.24 15.79
CA ARG A 112 -12.67 -8.05 16.98
C ARG A 112 -13.63 -9.23 17.03
N PHE A 113 -13.11 -10.38 17.40
CA PHE A 113 -13.94 -11.56 17.58
C PHE A 113 -14.65 -11.44 18.93
N SER A 114 -15.98 -11.60 18.94
CA SER A 114 -16.69 -11.76 20.20
C SER A 114 -16.16 -13.04 20.82
N SER A 115 -15.42 -12.93 21.92
CA SER A 115 -14.85 -14.07 22.62
C SER A 115 -15.94 -15.11 22.87
N GLN A 116 -15.86 -16.26 22.20
CA GLN A 116 -16.53 -17.46 22.70
C GLN A 116 -16.01 -17.65 24.12
N SER A 117 -16.87 -17.37 25.10
CA SER A 117 -16.74 -17.89 26.45
C SER A 117 -16.32 -19.35 26.31
N ASN A 118 -15.06 -19.62 26.68
CA ASN A 118 -14.54 -20.96 26.82
C ASN A 118 -15.33 -21.60 27.98
N THR A 119 -16.52 -22.11 27.70
CA THR A 119 -17.17 -23.08 28.57
C THR A 119 -16.35 -24.35 28.42
N LYS A 120 -15.21 -24.41 29.14
CA LYS A 120 -14.46 -25.63 29.40
C LYS A 120 -15.45 -26.61 29.98
N ASN A 121 -15.96 -27.49 29.14
CA ASN A 121 -16.75 -28.62 29.56
C ASN A 121 -15.77 -29.56 30.31
N LYS A 122 -15.75 -29.45 31.64
CA LYS A 122 -15.11 -30.44 32.50
C LYS A 122 -15.90 -31.74 32.30
N ARG A 123 -15.29 -32.71 31.62
CA ARG A 123 -15.70 -34.10 31.68
C ARG A 123 -14.52 -34.95 32.11
#